data_AF-A0A6A6V9F1-F1
#
_entry.id   AF-A0A6A6V9F1-F1
#
_cell.length_a   1.000
_cell.length_b   1.000
_cell.length_c   1.000
_cell.angle_alpha   90.00
_cell.angle_beta   90.00
_cell.angle_gamma   90.00
#
_symmetry.space_group_name_H-M   'P 1'
#
loop_
_entity.id
_entity.type
_entity.pdbx_description
1 polymer ?
#
loop_
_entity_poly.entity_id
_entity_poly.type
_entity_poly.pdbx_seq_one_letter_code
_entity_poly.pdbx_strand_id
1 'polypeptide(L)'
;MISSTSFLLLSTIVGHGFASAIPPSNVARLESRAPGDSMAEPIFIEIDCSGGPAVCNADCFTILCLAGPNPVQYDAEHAGEHRRESGYRIFRDNEEMRLERGVDIPDSILDETGRSGEESIMANTAQGGEGEILYPTRTNENEQIGRMLQGQLSHHHITDGQWYFKQFRNYPAGSAPYCDALQQAPPDHSVCTRRGKKKTDPAWTAVIKSALRGARNMILFHMINVDAGDRWTGKPWANSKREVPIIEAEKAE
;
A
#
# COMPACT_ATOMS: atom_id res chain seq x y z
N MET A 1 -9.90 -31.25 52.96
CA MET A 1 -11.05 -30.38 53.30
C MET A 1 -10.59 -28.95 53.17
N ILE A 2 -10.86 -28.32 52.04
CA ILE A 2 -10.49 -26.91 51.80
C ILE A 2 -11.80 -26.14 51.71
N SER A 3 -11.93 -25.18 52.62
CA SER A 3 -13.15 -24.42 52.89
C SER A 3 -13.37 -23.35 51.82
N SER A 4 -14.46 -23.47 51.06
CA SER A 4 -14.95 -22.43 50.16
C SER A 4 -15.54 -21.29 50.97
N THR A 5 -14.94 -20.10 50.87
CA THR A 5 -15.50 -18.87 51.43
C THR A 5 -16.10 -18.06 50.29
N SER A 6 -17.43 -18.11 50.17
CA SER A 6 -18.19 -17.29 49.23
C SER A 6 -18.34 -15.87 49.79
N PHE A 7 -17.79 -14.87 49.10
CA PHE A 7 -18.06 -13.46 49.40
C PHE A 7 -19.21 -12.96 48.51
N LEU A 8 -20.35 -12.68 49.14
CA LEU A 8 -21.46 -11.93 48.59
C LEU A 8 -21.17 -10.43 48.74
N LEU A 9 -20.90 -9.74 47.63
CA LEU A 9 -20.82 -8.28 47.59
C LEU A 9 -22.17 -7.72 47.15
N LEU A 10 -22.94 -7.17 48.08
CA LEU A 10 -24.03 -6.24 47.78
C LEU A 10 -23.42 -4.89 47.37
N SER A 11 -23.60 -4.50 46.10
CA SER A 11 -23.31 -3.14 45.66
C SER A 11 -24.59 -2.31 45.68
N THR A 12 -24.66 -1.36 46.62
CA THR A 12 -25.67 -0.32 46.68
C THR A 12 -25.45 0.70 45.57
N ILE A 13 -26.39 0.75 44.62
CA ILE A 13 -26.45 1.80 43.60
C ILE A 13 -26.97 3.08 44.28
N VAL A 14 -26.06 4.01 44.60
CA VAL A 14 -26.45 5.37 44.98
C VAL A 14 -26.49 6.21 43.71
N GLY A 15 -27.71 6.41 43.19
CA GLY A 15 -27.97 7.32 42.09
C GLY A 15 -27.67 8.76 42.50
N HIS A 16 -26.54 9.29 42.06
CA HIS A 16 -26.30 10.72 42.03
C HIS A 16 -26.70 11.23 40.65
N GLY A 17 -27.88 11.85 40.60
CA GLY A 17 -28.28 12.68 39.49
C GLY A 17 -27.34 13.88 39.38
N PHE A 18 -26.38 13.79 38.47
CA PHE A 18 -25.81 14.97 37.85
C PHE A 18 -26.68 15.32 36.65
N ALA A 19 -27.65 16.20 36.89
CA ALA A 19 -28.22 17.02 35.83
C ALA A 19 -27.07 17.87 35.27
N SER A 20 -26.38 17.37 34.25
CA SER A 20 -25.50 18.18 33.42
C SER A 20 -26.39 19.04 32.53
N ALA A 21 -26.66 20.25 33.00
CA ALA A 21 -27.20 21.32 32.19
C ALA A 21 -26.14 21.67 31.12
N ILE A 22 -26.21 21.02 29.96
CA ILE A 22 -25.53 21.50 28.77
C ILE A 22 -26.28 22.78 28.35
N PRO A 23 -25.65 23.97 28.38
CA PRO A 23 -26.31 25.19 27.94
C PRO A 23 -26.74 25.05 26.47
N PRO A 24 -28.04 25.23 26.12
CA PRO A 24 -28.56 24.92 24.78
C PRO A 24 -28.23 25.98 23.71
N SER A 25 -27.21 26.83 23.91
CA SER A 25 -26.92 27.95 23.00
C SER A 25 -25.55 27.90 22.31
N ASN A 26 -24.74 26.87 22.57
CA ASN A 26 -23.52 26.57 21.81
C ASN A 26 -23.40 25.06 21.53
N VAL A 27 -24.52 24.42 21.17
CA VAL A 27 -24.43 23.27 20.28
C VAL A 27 -23.88 23.86 18.99
N ALA A 28 -22.54 23.95 18.91
CA ALA A 28 -21.84 24.16 17.67
C ALA A 28 -22.58 23.30 16.65
N ARG A 29 -23.10 23.93 15.59
CA ARG A 29 -23.52 23.20 14.41
C ARG A 29 -22.40 22.20 14.17
N LEU A 30 -22.64 20.93 14.49
CA LEU A 30 -21.94 19.82 13.88
C LEU A 30 -22.35 19.97 12.42
N GLU A 31 -21.66 20.84 11.71
CA GLU A 31 -21.78 20.94 10.27
C GLU A 31 -21.59 19.51 9.78
N SER A 32 -22.58 19.03 9.01
CA SER A 32 -22.46 17.72 8.37
C SER A 32 -21.13 17.73 7.63
N ARG A 33 -20.21 16.86 8.05
CA ARG A 33 -18.89 16.75 7.41
C ARG A 33 -19.11 16.51 5.92
N ALA A 34 -18.35 17.21 5.08
CA ALA A 34 -18.39 16.92 3.66
C ALA A 34 -17.77 15.53 3.42
N PRO A 35 -18.27 14.75 2.45
CA PRO A 35 -17.60 13.53 2.04
C PRO A 35 -16.12 13.80 1.74
N GLY A 36 -15.24 12.92 2.21
CA GLY A 36 -13.79 13.07 2.08
C GLY A 36 -13.10 13.82 3.22
N ASP A 37 -13.81 14.47 4.13
CA ASP A 37 -13.19 15.17 5.27
C ASP A 37 -12.51 14.21 6.27
N SER A 38 -12.82 12.91 6.20
CA SER A 38 -12.22 11.90 7.07
C SER A 38 -12.08 10.55 6.40
N MET A 39 -11.12 9.76 6.88
CA MET A 39 -10.89 8.38 6.46
C MET A 39 -12.13 7.48 6.64
N ALA A 40 -13.01 7.78 7.59
CA ALA A 40 -14.22 7.00 7.84
C ALA A 40 -15.35 7.29 6.84
N GLU A 41 -15.30 8.44 6.16
CA GLU A 41 -16.29 8.90 5.18
C GLU A 41 -15.58 9.31 3.87
N PRO A 42 -14.81 8.39 3.23
CA PRO A 42 -14.05 8.74 2.04
C PRO A 42 -14.97 8.89 0.82
N ILE A 43 -14.50 9.63 -0.18
CA ILE A 43 -15.14 9.68 -1.50
C ILE A 43 -14.77 8.41 -2.26
N PHE A 44 -15.76 7.65 -2.72
CA PHE A 44 -15.51 6.45 -3.51
C PHE A 44 -15.25 6.81 -4.96
N ILE A 45 -14.16 6.28 -5.52
CA ILE A 45 -13.82 6.43 -6.94
C ILE A 45 -13.68 5.06 -7.61
N GLU A 46 -14.07 4.98 -8.88
CA GLU A 46 -13.99 3.75 -9.67
C GLU A 46 -12.81 3.81 -10.65
N ILE A 47 -11.82 2.96 -10.43
CA ILE A 47 -10.67 2.79 -11.33
C ILE A 47 -11.03 1.70 -12.33
N ASP A 48 -11.21 2.11 -13.60
CA ASP A 48 -11.39 1.20 -14.72
C ASP A 48 -10.06 0.54 -15.10
N CYS A 49 -9.97 -0.77 -14.88
CA CYS A 49 -8.77 -1.57 -15.08
C CYS A 49 -8.69 -2.23 -16.45
N SER A 50 -9.61 -1.95 -17.37
CA SER A 50 -9.64 -2.56 -18.71
C SER A 50 -8.37 -2.29 -19.53
N GLY A 51 -7.72 -1.15 -19.28
CA GLY A 51 -6.51 -0.71 -19.96
C GLY A 51 -5.19 -1.02 -19.27
N GLY A 52 -5.22 -1.59 -18.07
CA GLY A 52 -4.03 -1.86 -17.27
C GLY A 52 -4.30 -2.82 -16.13
N PRO A 53 -4.78 -4.05 -16.41
CA PRO A 53 -5.15 -4.99 -15.37
C PRO A 53 -3.95 -5.39 -14.49
N ALA A 54 -2.72 -5.40 -15.02
CA ALA A 54 -1.53 -5.71 -14.25
C ALA A 54 -1.22 -4.64 -13.19
N VAL A 55 -1.40 -3.37 -13.54
CA VAL A 55 -1.26 -2.22 -12.62
C VAL A 55 -2.29 -2.32 -11.50
N CYS A 56 -3.58 -2.45 -11.84
CA CYS A 56 -4.61 -2.63 -10.81
C CYS A 56 -4.35 -3.85 -9.93
N ASN A 57 -3.92 -4.97 -10.51
CA ASN A 57 -3.64 -6.18 -9.75
C ASN A 57 -2.50 -5.98 -8.73
N ALA A 58 -1.50 -5.16 -9.04
CA ALA A 58 -0.43 -4.79 -8.11
C ALA A 58 -0.93 -3.92 -6.95
N ASP A 59 -1.80 -2.95 -7.22
CA ASP A 59 -2.45 -2.14 -6.20
C ASP A 59 -3.32 -2.99 -5.28
N CYS A 60 -4.16 -3.85 -5.86
CA CYS A 60 -5.01 -4.77 -5.12
C CYS A 60 -4.18 -5.75 -4.27
N PHE A 61 -3.04 -6.23 -4.77
CA PHE A 61 -2.12 -7.05 -3.98
C PHE A 61 -1.57 -6.29 -2.78
N THR A 62 -1.20 -5.02 -2.95
CA THR A 62 -0.70 -4.19 -1.84
C THR A 62 -1.77 -4.00 -0.77
N ILE A 63 -3.00 -3.67 -1.17
CA ILE A 63 -4.12 -3.48 -0.24
C ILE A 63 -4.46 -4.80 0.47
N LEU A 64 -4.65 -5.88 -0.28
CA LEU A 64 -5.11 -7.17 0.24
C LEU A 64 -4.04 -7.90 1.06
N CYS A 65 -2.81 -7.97 0.54
CA CYS A 65 -1.78 -8.87 1.05
C CYS A 65 -0.72 -8.16 1.89
N LEU A 66 -0.50 -6.86 1.65
CA LEU A 66 0.48 -6.05 2.36
C LEU A 66 -0.14 -5.07 3.35
N ALA A 67 -1.48 -5.04 3.47
CA ALA A 67 -2.20 -4.08 4.31
C ALA A 67 -1.88 -2.62 3.95
N GLY A 68 -1.66 -2.33 2.67
CA GLY A 68 -1.54 -0.95 2.19
C GLY A 68 -2.85 -0.17 2.38
N PRO A 69 -2.78 1.16 2.61
CA PRO A 69 -3.95 1.96 2.88
C PRO A 69 -4.91 2.04 1.68
N ASN A 70 -6.19 1.84 1.99
CA ASN A 70 -7.32 2.21 1.14
C ASN A 70 -8.54 2.37 2.07
N PRO A 71 -8.99 3.59 2.38
CA PRO A 71 -8.79 4.82 1.63
C PRO A 71 -7.41 5.49 1.84
N VAL A 72 -7.09 6.45 0.98
CA VAL A 72 -5.90 7.30 0.99
C VAL A 72 -6.31 8.78 0.98
N GLN A 73 -5.41 9.67 1.37
CA GLN A 73 -5.66 11.12 1.36
C GLN A 73 -4.96 11.74 0.15
N TYR A 74 -5.69 12.50 -0.66
CA TYR A 74 -5.15 13.17 -1.84
C TYR A 74 -4.17 14.28 -1.43
N ASP A 75 -3.04 14.32 -2.13
CA ASP A 75 -1.93 15.25 -1.92
C ASP A 75 -1.19 15.45 -3.26
N ALA A 76 -1.78 16.25 -4.13
CA ALA A 76 -1.20 16.54 -5.45
C ALA A 76 0.03 17.44 -5.36
N GLU A 77 0.04 18.37 -4.39
CA GLU A 77 1.12 19.34 -4.19
C GLU A 77 2.49 18.65 -3.99
N HIS A 78 2.53 17.52 -3.29
CA HIS A 78 3.78 16.79 -3.01
C HIS A 78 4.07 15.63 -3.99
N ALA A 79 3.27 15.47 -5.06
CA ALA A 79 3.38 14.29 -5.94
C ALA A 79 4.72 14.17 -6.69
N GLY A 80 5.42 15.29 -6.92
CA GLY A 80 6.77 15.27 -7.49
C GLY A 80 7.84 14.83 -6.47
N GLU A 81 7.64 15.16 -5.19
CA GLU A 81 8.53 14.76 -4.10
C GLU A 81 8.38 13.28 -3.79
N HIS A 82 7.14 12.81 -3.61
CA HIS A 82 6.85 11.39 -3.36
C HIS A 82 7.46 10.47 -4.43
N ARG A 83 7.40 10.85 -5.72
CA ARG A 83 8.09 10.11 -6.80
C ARG A 83 9.60 10.02 -6.62
N ARG A 84 10.25 11.11 -6.22
CA ARG A 84 11.71 11.09 -5.98
C ARG A 84 12.04 10.21 -4.78
N GLU A 85 11.20 10.28 -3.76
CA GLU A 85 11.38 9.57 -2.50
C GLU A 85 11.21 8.07 -2.60
N SER A 86 10.23 7.59 -3.39
CA SER A 86 9.92 6.17 -3.58
C SER A 86 11.04 5.42 -4.28
N GLY A 87 11.73 6.07 -5.23
CA GLY A 87 12.75 5.44 -6.06
C GLY A 87 12.17 4.66 -7.25
N TYR A 88 10.98 5.02 -7.73
CA TYR A 88 10.24 4.39 -8.84
C TYR A 88 11.03 4.04 -10.12
N ARG A 89 12.23 4.61 -10.31
CA ARG A 89 13.08 4.36 -11.49
C ARG A 89 13.93 3.09 -11.40
N ILE A 90 13.92 2.37 -10.27
CA ILE A 90 14.77 1.18 -10.03
C ILE A 90 14.67 0.12 -11.15
N PHE A 91 13.51 -0.09 -11.75
CA PHE A 91 13.33 -1.09 -12.82
C PHE A 91 13.95 -0.69 -14.17
N ARG A 92 14.46 0.54 -14.30
CA ARG A 92 15.15 1.05 -15.50
C ARG A 92 16.65 0.85 -15.45
N ASP A 93 17.20 0.54 -14.27
CA ASP A 93 18.61 0.16 -14.14
C ASP A 93 18.86 -1.16 -14.86
N ASN A 94 20.11 -1.46 -15.20
CA ASN A 94 20.48 -2.79 -15.69
C ASN A 94 20.43 -3.83 -14.55
N GLU A 95 20.43 -5.12 -14.89
CA GLU A 95 20.27 -6.20 -13.92
C GLU A 95 21.36 -6.20 -12.82
N GLU A 96 22.62 -5.97 -13.17
CA GLU A 96 23.73 -5.89 -12.21
C GLU A 96 23.51 -4.79 -11.16
N MET A 97 23.14 -3.59 -11.60
CA MET A 97 22.85 -2.47 -10.71
C MET A 97 21.61 -2.72 -9.84
N ARG A 98 20.56 -3.36 -10.37
CA ARG A 98 19.39 -3.75 -9.57
C ARG A 98 19.77 -4.75 -8.48
N LEU A 99 20.58 -5.75 -8.81
CA LEU A 99 21.09 -6.74 -7.86
C LEU A 99 21.93 -6.09 -6.77
N GLU A 100 22.85 -5.18 -7.11
CA GLU A 100 23.64 -4.41 -6.14
C GLU A 100 22.77 -3.58 -5.20
N ARG A 101 21.60 -3.14 -5.68
CA ARG A 101 20.58 -2.39 -4.92
C ARG A 101 19.58 -3.28 -4.19
N GLY A 102 19.74 -4.61 -4.20
CA GLY A 102 18.87 -5.56 -3.49
C GLY A 102 17.59 -5.95 -4.24
N VAL A 103 17.50 -5.67 -5.54
CA VAL A 103 16.38 -6.06 -6.41
C VAL A 103 16.79 -7.20 -7.33
N ASP A 104 16.39 -8.42 -6.96
CA ASP A 104 16.63 -9.64 -7.72
C ASP A 104 15.45 -9.96 -8.66
N ILE A 105 15.29 -9.12 -9.68
CA ILE A 105 14.31 -9.30 -10.76
C ILE A 105 15.07 -9.37 -12.09
N PRO A 106 15.12 -10.56 -12.74
CA PRO A 106 15.82 -10.73 -14.01
C PRO A 106 15.24 -9.86 -15.13
N ASP A 107 16.07 -9.46 -16.10
CA ASP A 107 15.62 -8.70 -17.27
C ASP A 107 14.54 -9.43 -18.06
N SER A 108 14.57 -10.77 -18.13
CA SER A 108 13.52 -11.56 -18.79
C SER A 108 12.14 -11.37 -18.17
N ILE A 109 12.05 -11.14 -16.85
CA ILE A 109 10.79 -10.85 -16.18
C ILE A 109 10.36 -9.40 -16.47
N LEU A 110 11.30 -8.44 -16.44
CA LEU A 110 11.00 -7.04 -16.76
C LEU A 110 10.64 -6.81 -18.23
N ASP A 111 11.13 -7.65 -19.14
CA ASP A 111 10.74 -7.60 -20.55
C ASP A 111 9.28 -8.05 -20.74
N GLU A 112 8.77 -8.92 -19.85
CA GLU A 112 7.36 -9.33 -19.82
C GLU A 112 6.46 -8.30 -19.11
N THR A 113 6.86 -7.87 -17.90
CA THR A 113 6.06 -7.01 -17.01
C THR A 113 6.20 -5.52 -17.31
N GLY A 114 7.30 -5.10 -17.92
CA GLY A 114 7.66 -3.71 -18.16
C GLY A 114 8.65 -3.15 -17.13
N ARG A 115 9.11 -1.92 -17.40
CA ARG A 115 10.14 -1.20 -16.63
C ARG A 115 9.65 0.14 -16.06
N SER A 116 8.34 0.38 -16.11
CA SER A 116 7.72 1.51 -15.40
C SER A 116 7.52 1.10 -13.94
N GLY A 117 7.95 1.94 -13.00
CA GLY A 117 7.61 1.71 -11.59
C GLY A 117 6.19 2.16 -11.33
N GLU A 118 5.32 1.21 -10.99
CA GLU A 118 4.04 1.49 -10.35
C GLU A 118 4.26 1.82 -8.87
N GLU A 119 3.54 2.81 -8.36
CA GLU A 119 3.56 3.25 -6.97
C GLU A 119 2.17 2.93 -6.40
N SER A 120 2.05 1.79 -5.70
CA SER A 120 0.74 1.22 -5.34
C SER A 120 -0.16 2.07 -4.43
N ILE A 121 0.43 2.91 -3.58
CA ILE A 121 -0.29 3.89 -2.75
C ILE A 121 -0.53 5.18 -3.55
N MET A 122 0.39 5.48 -4.46
CA MET A 122 0.40 6.54 -5.47
C MET A 122 1.03 7.82 -4.96
N ALA A 123 1.89 8.41 -5.79
CA ALA A 123 2.61 9.63 -5.42
C ALA A 123 1.70 10.84 -5.15
N ASN A 124 0.47 10.88 -5.66
CA ASN A 124 -0.49 11.96 -5.39
C ASN A 124 -1.25 11.76 -4.06
N THR A 125 -0.70 10.99 -3.12
CA THR A 125 -1.34 10.74 -1.82
C THR A 125 -0.38 11.05 -0.68
N ALA A 126 -0.93 11.47 0.47
CA ALA A 126 -0.15 11.76 1.68
C ALA A 126 0.53 10.52 2.28
N GLN A 127 0.11 9.31 1.87
CA GLN A 127 0.70 8.04 2.29
C GLN A 127 1.76 7.52 1.29
N GLY A 128 1.93 8.19 0.15
CA GLY A 128 2.95 7.85 -0.85
C GLY A 128 4.37 8.22 -0.41
N GLY A 129 5.31 8.10 -1.34
CA GLY A 129 6.71 8.52 -1.11
C GLY A 129 7.59 7.43 -0.54
N GLU A 130 8.27 7.70 0.57
CA GLU A 130 9.34 6.83 1.09
C GLU A 130 8.92 5.40 1.46
N GLY A 131 7.65 5.19 1.83
CA GLY A 131 7.09 3.89 2.20
C GLY A 131 6.39 3.14 1.06
N GLU A 132 6.51 3.64 -0.17
CA GLU A 132 5.80 3.10 -1.33
C GLU A 132 6.25 1.67 -1.68
N ILE A 133 5.30 0.81 -2.01
CA ILE A 133 5.61 -0.50 -2.61
C ILE A 133 5.59 -0.32 -4.13
N LEU A 134 6.70 -0.68 -4.75
CA LEU A 134 6.93 -0.53 -6.17
C LEU A 134 6.76 -1.86 -6.89
N TYR A 135 6.18 -1.79 -8.08
CA TYR A 135 6.02 -2.93 -8.98
C TYR A 135 6.49 -2.57 -10.40
N PRO A 136 7.12 -3.50 -11.13
CA PRO A 136 7.40 -3.30 -12.53
C PRO A 136 6.11 -3.48 -13.35
N THR A 137 5.75 -2.45 -14.12
CA THR A 137 4.59 -2.44 -15.01
C THR A 137 4.95 -1.88 -16.38
N ARG A 138 4.07 -2.10 -17.35
CA ARG A 138 4.22 -1.53 -18.69
C ARG A 138 3.85 -0.06 -18.68
N THR A 139 4.67 0.77 -19.29
CA THR A 139 4.49 2.22 -19.31
C THR A 139 3.11 2.63 -19.82
N ASN A 140 2.63 2.02 -20.91
CA ASN A 140 1.33 2.34 -21.49
C ASN A 140 0.15 1.99 -20.56
N GLU A 141 0.24 0.87 -19.84
CA GLU A 141 -0.78 0.45 -18.86
C GLU A 141 -0.78 1.40 -17.66
N ASN A 142 0.39 1.69 -17.10
CA ASN A 142 0.57 2.59 -15.96
C ASN A 142 0.06 4.01 -16.28
N GLU A 143 0.44 4.56 -17.43
CA GLU A 143 -0.08 5.86 -17.89
C GLU A 143 -1.60 5.84 -18.11
N GLN A 144 -2.15 4.72 -18.59
CA GLN A 144 -3.60 4.61 -18.80
C GLN A 144 -4.36 4.60 -17.48
N ILE A 145 -3.93 3.81 -16.50
CA ILE A 145 -4.54 3.82 -15.16
C ILE A 145 -4.38 5.19 -14.50
N GLY A 146 -3.21 5.81 -14.61
CA GLY A 146 -2.99 7.18 -14.11
C GLY A 146 -3.96 8.21 -14.70
N ARG A 147 -4.25 8.12 -16.02
CA ARG A 147 -5.27 8.98 -16.65
C ARG A 147 -6.68 8.70 -16.14
N MET A 148 -7.05 7.43 -15.94
CA MET A 148 -8.37 7.06 -15.42
C MET A 148 -8.57 7.55 -13.98
N LEU A 149 -7.56 7.34 -13.13
CA LEU A 149 -7.53 7.85 -11.76
C LEU A 149 -7.71 9.37 -11.76
N GLN A 150 -6.92 10.11 -12.54
CA GLN A 150 -7.03 11.57 -12.61
C GLN A 150 -8.40 12.03 -13.08
N GLY A 151 -9.00 11.31 -14.04
CA GLY A 151 -10.37 11.55 -14.50
C GLY A 151 -11.40 11.43 -13.38
N GLN A 152 -11.28 10.40 -12.53
CA GLN A 152 -12.16 10.21 -11.38
C GLN A 152 -11.96 11.27 -10.30
N LEU A 153 -10.70 11.58 -9.95
CA LEU A 153 -10.38 12.62 -8.97
C LEU A 153 -10.98 13.97 -9.40
N SER A 154 -10.86 14.31 -10.69
CA SER A 154 -11.46 15.50 -11.28
C SER A 154 -12.99 15.46 -11.29
N HIS A 155 -13.59 14.33 -11.69
CA HIS A 155 -15.04 14.14 -11.75
C HIS A 155 -15.72 14.32 -10.38
N HIS A 156 -15.08 13.80 -9.32
CA HIS A 156 -15.57 13.91 -7.96
C HIS A 156 -15.11 15.18 -7.24
N HIS A 157 -14.39 16.08 -7.93
CA HIS A 157 -13.85 17.32 -7.36
C HIS A 157 -13.01 17.09 -6.10
N ILE A 158 -12.23 16.01 -6.06
CA ILE A 158 -11.36 15.69 -4.92
C ILE A 158 -10.20 16.71 -4.88
N THR A 159 -10.04 17.37 -3.75
CA THR A 159 -8.99 18.36 -3.48
C THR A 159 -8.03 17.89 -2.40
N ASP A 160 -6.85 18.51 -2.32
CA ASP A 160 -5.81 18.11 -1.37
C ASP A 160 -6.34 18.10 0.06
N GLY A 161 -5.96 17.07 0.81
CA GLY A 161 -6.46 16.80 2.15
C GLY A 161 -7.74 15.96 2.21
N GLN A 162 -8.44 15.73 1.09
CA GLN A 162 -9.62 14.86 1.08
C GLN A 162 -9.25 13.38 0.95
N TRP A 163 -10.02 12.54 1.62
CA TRP A 163 -9.90 11.08 1.60
C TRP A 163 -10.71 10.46 0.47
N TYR A 164 -10.12 9.52 -0.26
CA TYR A 164 -10.81 8.74 -1.28
C TYR A 164 -10.51 7.25 -1.18
N PHE A 165 -11.50 6.44 -1.55
CA PHE A 165 -11.44 4.99 -1.58
C PHE A 165 -11.38 4.49 -3.02
N LYS A 166 -10.34 3.75 -3.36
CA LYS A 166 -10.13 3.14 -4.69
C LYS A 166 -10.97 1.87 -4.83
N GLN A 167 -11.89 1.84 -5.78
CA GLN A 167 -12.60 0.62 -6.20
C GLN A 167 -12.13 0.21 -7.59
N PHE A 168 -11.62 -1.02 -7.74
CA PHE A 168 -11.05 -1.51 -9.00
C PHE A 168 -12.10 -2.30 -9.78
N ARG A 169 -12.40 -1.89 -11.02
CA ARG A 169 -13.47 -2.49 -11.84
C ARG A 169 -12.98 -2.82 -13.25
N ASN A 170 -13.80 -3.54 -14.01
CA ASN A 170 -13.65 -3.70 -15.47
C ASN A 170 -12.33 -4.34 -15.94
N TYR A 171 -11.75 -5.28 -15.20
CA TYR A 171 -10.62 -6.08 -15.68
C TYR A 171 -11.08 -7.45 -16.20
N PRO A 172 -10.41 -8.03 -17.21
CA PRO A 172 -10.72 -9.37 -17.70
C PRO A 172 -10.61 -10.43 -16.61
N ALA A 173 -11.51 -11.42 -16.62
CA ALA A 173 -11.50 -12.51 -15.64
C ALA A 173 -10.13 -13.21 -15.58
N GLY A 174 -9.58 -13.36 -14.37
CA GLY A 174 -8.28 -13.99 -14.13
C GLY A 174 -7.05 -13.13 -14.47
N SER A 175 -7.22 -11.92 -15.02
CA SER A 175 -6.11 -11.00 -15.29
C SER A 175 -5.66 -10.22 -14.05
N ALA A 176 -6.55 -10.03 -13.07
CA ALA A 176 -6.27 -9.36 -11.81
C ALA A 176 -6.77 -10.16 -10.59
N PRO A 177 -6.18 -11.35 -10.30
CA PRO A 177 -6.67 -12.24 -9.24
C PRO A 177 -6.67 -11.62 -7.84
N TYR A 178 -5.79 -10.66 -7.55
CA TYR A 178 -5.81 -9.96 -6.25
C TYR A 178 -6.96 -8.96 -6.16
N CYS A 179 -7.36 -8.35 -7.28
CA CYS A 179 -8.56 -7.51 -7.30
C CYS A 179 -9.83 -8.35 -7.15
N ASP A 180 -9.88 -9.52 -7.77
CA ASP A 180 -10.98 -10.48 -7.58
C ASP A 180 -11.10 -10.87 -6.10
N ALA A 181 -9.98 -11.24 -5.48
CA ALA A 181 -9.94 -11.60 -4.07
C ALA A 181 -10.28 -10.43 -3.13
N LEU A 182 -9.79 -9.22 -3.41
CA LEU A 182 -10.06 -8.02 -2.63
C LEU A 182 -11.55 -7.64 -2.62
N GLN A 183 -12.26 -7.88 -3.72
CA GLN A 183 -13.67 -7.52 -3.86
C GLN A 183 -14.65 -8.57 -3.31
N GLN A 184 -14.18 -9.71 -2.81
CA GLN A 184 -15.04 -10.69 -2.15
C GLN A 184 -15.55 -10.18 -0.79
N ALA A 185 -16.63 -10.80 -0.31
CA ALA A 185 -17.23 -10.50 1.00
C ALA A 185 -17.28 -11.79 1.85
N PRO A 186 -16.32 -12.01 2.77
CA PRO A 186 -15.13 -11.17 3.05
C PRO A 186 -14.03 -11.32 1.97
N PRO A 187 -13.02 -10.41 1.94
CA PRO A 187 -11.88 -10.55 1.05
C PRO A 187 -11.13 -11.88 1.24
N ASP A 188 -10.73 -12.50 0.13
CA ASP A 188 -10.05 -13.79 0.15
C ASP A 188 -8.53 -13.63 0.29
N HIS A 189 -8.02 -13.67 1.51
CA HIS A 189 -6.58 -13.58 1.76
C HIS A 189 -5.80 -14.87 1.42
N SER A 190 -6.46 -15.98 1.06
CA SER A 190 -5.75 -17.23 0.75
C SER A 190 -4.86 -17.12 -0.50
N VAL A 191 -5.17 -16.18 -1.39
CA VAL A 191 -4.36 -15.90 -2.59
C VAL A 191 -2.98 -15.32 -2.22
N CYS A 192 -2.86 -14.63 -1.08
CA CYS A 192 -1.64 -13.95 -0.66
C CYS A 192 -0.49 -14.91 -0.36
N THR A 193 -0.78 -16.07 0.24
CA THR A 193 0.23 -17.07 0.65
C THR A 193 0.24 -18.31 -0.24
N ARG A 194 -0.55 -18.30 -1.33
CA ARG A 194 -0.59 -19.43 -2.30
C ARG A 194 0.80 -19.66 -2.89
N ARG A 195 1.26 -20.91 -2.90
CA ARG A 195 2.56 -21.31 -3.47
C ARG A 195 2.50 -21.41 -4.99
N GLY A 196 3.67 -21.40 -5.64
CA GLY A 196 3.79 -21.62 -7.08
C GLY A 196 3.30 -20.46 -7.94
N LYS A 197 3.33 -19.23 -7.42
CA LYS A 197 3.04 -18.02 -8.20
C LYS A 197 4.08 -17.85 -9.31
N LYS A 198 3.67 -17.25 -10.42
CA LYS A 198 4.59 -16.93 -11.53
C LYS A 198 5.60 -15.89 -11.06
N LYS A 199 6.79 -15.86 -11.66
CA LYS A 199 7.81 -14.82 -11.36
C LYS A 199 7.37 -13.41 -11.79
N THR A 200 6.37 -13.31 -12.66
CA THR A 200 5.73 -12.05 -13.07
C THR A 200 4.62 -11.60 -12.11
N ASP A 201 4.31 -12.39 -11.08
CA ASP A 201 3.28 -12.05 -10.09
C ASP A 201 3.75 -10.92 -9.16
N PRO A 202 2.88 -9.97 -8.77
CA PRO A 202 3.19 -8.93 -7.78
C PRO A 202 3.87 -9.44 -6.50
N ALA A 203 3.51 -10.63 -6.01
CA ALA A 203 4.12 -11.21 -4.83
C ALA A 203 5.60 -11.60 -5.00
N TRP A 204 6.09 -11.64 -6.24
CA TRP A 204 7.49 -11.93 -6.57
C TRP A 204 8.28 -10.66 -6.90
N THR A 205 7.61 -9.62 -7.41
CA THR A 205 8.27 -8.42 -7.96
C THR A 205 8.12 -7.17 -7.09
N ALA A 206 7.32 -7.23 -6.01
CA ALA A 206 7.16 -6.15 -5.05
C ALA A 206 8.48 -5.77 -4.38
N VAL A 207 8.84 -4.49 -4.45
CA VAL A 207 9.99 -3.94 -3.73
C VAL A 207 9.61 -2.69 -2.94
N ILE A 208 10.30 -2.44 -1.84
CA ILE A 208 10.19 -1.21 -1.07
C ILE A 208 11.59 -0.63 -0.88
N LYS A 209 11.69 0.70 -0.86
CA LYS A 209 12.96 1.38 -0.52
C LYS A 209 13.41 0.96 0.89
N SER A 210 14.70 0.68 1.04
CA SER A 210 15.31 0.37 2.33
C SER A 210 15.72 1.65 3.05
N ALA A 211 15.60 1.65 4.38
CA ALA A 211 16.20 2.67 5.23
C ALA A 211 17.74 2.60 5.22
N LEU A 212 18.29 1.43 4.87
CA LEU A 212 19.73 1.24 4.76
C LEU A 212 20.28 1.80 3.45
N ARG A 213 21.54 2.22 3.53
CA ARG A 213 22.32 2.69 2.38
C ARG A 213 23.40 1.67 2.06
N GLY A 214 23.58 1.42 0.77
CA GLY A 214 24.64 0.56 0.26
C GLY A 214 25.99 1.26 0.24
N ALA A 215 26.96 0.60 -0.38
CA ALA A 215 28.24 1.24 -0.69
C ALA A 215 28.03 2.56 -1.45
N ARG A 216 28.89 3.55 -1.18
CA ARG A 216 28.84 4.89 -1.83
C ARG A 216 27.48 5.60 -1.66
N ASN A 217 26.78 5.34 -0.55
CA ASN A 217 25.47 5.94 -0.23
C ASN A 217 24.35 5.57 -1.23
N MET A 218 24.45 4.42 -1.89
CA MET A 218 23.45 3.96 -2.84
C MET A 218 22.11 3.65 -2.14
N ILE A 219 20.99 4.01 -2.79
CA ILE A 219 19.64 3.59 -2.35
C ILE A 219 19.52 2.08 -2.54
N LEU A 220 19.25 1.37 -1.44
CA LEU A 220 18.91 -0.05 -1.45
C LEU A 220 17.39 -0.24 -1.44
N PHE A 221 16.96 -1.42 -1.84
CA PHE A 221 15.59 -1.89 -1.78
C PHE A 221 15.55 -3.23 -1.06
N HIS A 222 14.36 -3.54 -0.58
CA HIS A 222 14.00 -4.82 -0.02
C HIS A 222 12.91 -5.45 -0.89
N MET A 223 13.17 -6.66 -1.37
CA MET A 223 12.17 -7.51 -2.04
C MET A 223 11.18 -8.01 -0.98
N ILE A 224 9.92 -7.60 -1.12
CA ILE A 224 8.85 -7.95 -0.16
C ILE A 224 8.61 -9.46 -0.13
N ASN A 225 8.51 -10.01 1.08
CA ASN A 225 8.19 -11.40 1.33
C ASN A 225 6.95 -11.50 2.24
N VAL A 226 5.79 -11.70 1.63
CA VAL A 226 4.49 -11.83 2.34
C VAL A 226 4.52 -12.95 3.37
N ASP A 227 5.17 -14.07 3.05
CA ASP A 227 5.25 -15.27 3.90
C ASP A 227 6.17 -15.04 5.11
N ALA A 228 7.12 -14.11 5.02
CA ALA A 228 7.92 -13.65 6.15
C ALA A 228 7.18 -12.63 7.05
N GLY A 229 5.97 -12.23 6.65
CA GLY A 229 5.17 -11.24 7.38
C GLY A 229 5.42 -9.79 6.96
N ASP A 230 6.09 -9.54 5.83
CA ASP A 230 6.32 -8.19 5.34
C ASP A 230 5.00 -7.50 5.00
N ARG A 231 4.84 -6.27 5.46
CA ARG A 231 3.64 -5.44 5.27
C ARG A 231 4.06 -4.01 4.95
N TRP A 232 3.14 -3.24 4.38
CA TRP A 232 3.28 -1.81 4.24
C TRP A 232 3.37 -1.16 5.63
N THR A 233 4.32 -0.24 5.79
CA THR A 233 4.57 0.45 7.07
C THR A 233 4.50 1.97 6.96
N GLY A 234 4.29 2.51 5.76
CA GLY A 234 4.38 3.94 5.46
C GLY A 234 5.78 4.52 5.61
N LYS A 235 6.82 3.68 5.72
CA LYS A 235 8.23 4.08 5.90
C LYS A 235 9.16 3.17 5.11
N PRO A 236 10.40 3.60 4.83
CA PRO A 236 11.42 2.73 4.28
C PRO A 236 11.63 1.48 5.15
N TRP A 237 11.98 0.38 4.51
CA TRP A 237 12.22 -0.89 5.17
C TRP A 237 13.42 -0.83 6.11
N ALA A 238 13.17 -0.98 7.42
CA ALA A 238 14.19 -0.84 8.47
C ALA A 238 14.74 -2.19 8.98
N ASN A 239 14.15 -3.32 8.62
CA ASN A 239 14.47 -4.62 9.21
C ASN A 239 15.49 -5.41 8.37
N SER A 240 16.78 -5.20 8.62
CA SER A 240 17.86 -5.97 7.99
C SER A 240 18.32 -7.15 8.85
N LYS A 241 17.41 -7.98 9.37
CA LYS A 241 17.84 -9.29 9.88
C LYS A 241 18.25 -10.26 8.75
N ARG A 242 18.18 -9.83 7.49
CA ARG A 242 18.84 -10.54 6.40
C ARG A 242 20.33 -10.24 6.49
N GLU A 243 21.09 -11.21 7.00
CA GLU A 243 22.52 -11.33 6.73
C GLU A 243 22.66 -11.27 5.21
N VAL A 244 23.10 -10.12 4.67
CA VAL A 244 23.55 -10.05 3.29
C VAL A 244 24.69 -11.06 3.20
N PRO A 245 24.62 -12.09 2.35
CA PRO A 245 25.78 -12.93 2.12
C PRO A 245 26.88 -11.98 1.67
N ILE A 246 27.91 -11.83 2.50
CA ILE A 246 29.12 -11.15 2.09
C ILE A 246 29.62 -12.00 0.94
N ILE A 247 29.41 -11.52 -0.29
CA ILE A 247 30.13 -12.05 -1.44
C ILE A 247 31.57 -11.65 -1.13
N GLU A 248 32.32 -12.57 -0.49
CA GLU A 248 33.75 -12.43 -0.32
C GLU A 248 34.30 -12.25 -1.73
N ALA A 249 34.75 -11.03 -2.02
CA ALA A 249 35.40 -10.73 -3.27
C ALA A 249 36.57 -11.72 -3.39
N GLU A 250 36.41 -12.69 -4.29
CA GLU A 250 37.45 -13.63 -4.66
C GLU A 250 38.66 -12.78 -5.06
N LYS A 251 39.68 -12.79 -4.22
CA LYS A 251 40.96 -12.16 -4.53
C LYS A 251 41.51 -12.92 -5.73
N ALA A 252 41.48 -12.28 -6.89
CA ALA A 252 42.29 -12.67 -8.01
C ALA A 252 43.78 -12.53 -7.61
N GLU A 253 44.43 -13.66 -7.37
CA GLU A 253 45.88 -13.85 -7.56
C GLU A 253 46.11 -14.69 -8.81
#